data_AF-A0A9E7ERY6-F1
#
_entry.id   AF-A0A9E7ERY6-F1
#
_cell.length_a   1.000
_cell.length_b   1.000
_cell.length_c   1.000
_cell.angle_alpha   90.00
_cell.angle_beta   90.00
_cell.angle_gamma   90.00
#
_symmetry.space_group_name_H-M   'P 1'
#
loop_
_entity.id
_entity.type
_entity.pdbx_description
1 polymer ?
#
loop_
_entity_poly.entity_id
_entity_poly.type
_entity_poly.pdbx_seq_one_letter_code
_entity_poly.pdbx_strand_id
1 'polypeptide(L)'
;MPSQLGGGGGGGPPYLVHWEATPSTPPSLRYALLKANVDEMELVQLGLTLFDAFGHLPDIGTGGRVGYVWEFNFREFDVRRDPHAPDSIDLLRSSGIDFDRLPRFGIDSGDFAALLCRSGLVAHCRFCRPLSARWIAFHGCYDFAYLIKVLGTARLCPTPWKSSSAW
;
A
#
# COMPACT_ATOMS: atom_id res chain seq x y z
N MET A 1 -12.03 8.37 -50.64
CA MET A 1 -12.78 9.15 -49.63
C MET A 1 -13.85 8.26 -49.02
N PRO A 2 -13.67 7.81 -47.77
CA PRO A 2 -14.79 7.55 -46.88
C PRO A 2 -14.68 8.34 -45.56
N SER A 3 -15.69 9.18 -45.37
CA SER A 3 -16.44 9.53 -44.14
C SER A 3 -15.86 9.23 -42.75
N GLN A 4 -15.78 10.29 -41.95
CA GLN A 4 -15.69 10.32 -40.50
C GLN A 4 -16.94 9.74 -39.81
N LEU A 5 -16.75 9.00 -38.72
CA LEU A 5 -17.56 8.92 -37.49
C LEU A 5 -16.59 8.38 -36.42
N GLY A 6 -16.40 8.91 -35.22
CA GLY A 6 -16.91 10.06 -34.50
C GLY A 6 -16.11 10.08 -33.19
N GLY A 7 -15.75 11.26 -32.71
CA GLY A 7 -15.03 11.42 -31.45
C GLY A 7 -15.88 10.98 -30.26
N GLY A 8 -15.26 10.25 -29.34
CA GLY A 8 -15.76 10.04 -27.98
C GLY A 8 -14.70 10.53 -27.01
N GLY A 9 -14.86 11.76 -26.52
CA GLY A 9 -14.00 12.33 -25.49
C GLY A 9 -14.13 11.52 -24.20
N GLY A 10 -12.98 11.09 -23.67
CA GLY A 10 -12.87 10.51 -22.33
C GLY A 10 -13.09 11.59 -21.27
N GLY A 11 -14.33 12.04 -21.11
CA GLY A 11 -14.78 12.79 -19.94
C GLY A 11 -15.15 11.81 -18.84
N GLY A 12 -14.16 11.41 -18.04
CA GLY A 12 -14.41 10.64 -16.82
C GLY A 12 -15.15 11.50 -15.78
N PRO A 13 -15.98 10.90 -14.91
CA PRO A 13 -16.73 11.63 -13.88
C PRO A 13 -15.79 12.35 -12.89
N PRO A 14 -16.22 13.47 -12.29
CA PRO A 14 -15.35 14.40 -11.56
C PRO A 14 -14.89 13.93 -10.17
N TYR A 15 -15.06 12.65 -9.80
CA TYR A 15 -14.85 12.18 -8.43
C TYR A 15 -13.87 11.01 -8.27
N LEU A 16 -13.15 10.55 -9.30
CA LEU A 16 -12.16 9.47 -9.14
C LEU A 16 -10.85 9.70 -9.89
N VAL A 17 -9.79 9.88 -9.09
CA VAL A 17 -8.49 9.18 -9.10
C VAL A 17 -8.05 8.61 -10.45
N HIS A 18 -6.89 9.06 -10.94
CA HIS A 18 -6.40 8.82 -12.29
C HIS A 18 -6.43 7.31 -12.68
N TRP A 19 -7.05 7.06 -13.85
CA TRP A 19 -7.37 5.76 -14.48
C TRP A 19 -6.30 4.66 -14.33
N GLU A 20 -6.76 3.40 -14.19
CA GLU A 20 -5.89 2.22 -14.14
C GLU A 20 -5.09 2.04 -15.43
N ALA A 21 -3.78 1.95 -15.28
CA ALA A 21 -2.88 1.67 -16.38
C ALA A 21 -3.21 0.36 -17.10
N THR A 22 -3.44 0.44 -18.41
CA THR A 22 -3.55 -0.74 -19.29
C THR A 22 -2.21 -1.46 -19.45
N PRO A 23 -2.20 -2.73 -19.92
CA PRO A 23 -0.98 -3.46 -20.30
C PRO A 23 -0.01 -2.65 -21.19
N SER A 24 -0.54 -1.77 -22.05
CA SER A 24 0.22 -0.92 -22.97
C SER A 24 0.70 0.41 -22.37
N THR A 25 0.29 0.75 -21.15
CA THR A 25 0.71 1.99 -20.49
C THR A 25 2.20 1.96 -20.16
N PRO A 26 2.99 2.97 -20.59
CA PRO A 26 4.42 3.02 -20.31
C PRO A 26 4.74 2.93 -18.81
N PRO A 27 5.82 2.24 -18.38
CA PRO A 27 6.17 2.10 -16.96
C PRO A 27 6.28 3.43 -16.20
N SER A 28 6.79 4.48 -16.86
CA SER A 28 6.88 5.82 -16.28
C SER A 28 5.50 6.42 -15.98
N LEU A 29 4.53 6.22 -16.87
CA LEU A 29 3.16 6.69 -16.68
C LEU A 29 2.46 5.86 -15.61
N ARG A 30 2.68 4.54 -15.56
CA ARG A 30 2.17 3.68 -14.47
C ARG A 30 2.64 4.15 -13.10
N TYR A 31 3.94 4.44 -12.98
CA TYR A 31 4.51 4.97 -11.75
C TYR A 31 3.91 6.33 -11.39
N ALA A 32 3.75 7.23 -12.36
CA ALA A 32 3.17 8.54 -12.13
C ALA A 32 1.71 8.46 -11.63
N LEU A 33 0.90 7.57 -12.22
CA LEU A 33 -0.48 7.31 -11.80
C LEU A 33 -0.54 6.73 -10.37
N LEU A 34 0.23 5.67 -10.12
CA LEU A 34 0.33 5.07 -8.79
C LEU A 34 0.79 6.09 -7.75
N LYS A 35 1.77 6.92 -8.08
CA LYS A 35 2.28 7.96 -7.19
C LYS A 35 1.21 9.02 -6.88
N ALA A 36 0.52 9.52 -7.89
CA ALA A 36 -0.56 10.50 -7.69
C ALA A 36 -1.64 9.92 -6.77
N ASN A 37 -2.02 8.67 -7.00
CA ASN A 37 -3.03 7.97 -6.22
C ASN A 37 -2.60 7.78 -4.75
N VAL A 38 -1.36 7.31 -4.52
CA VAL A 38 -0.84 7.07 -3.16
C VAL A 38 -0.59 8.38 -2.40
N ASP A 39 -0.15 9.44 -3.07
CA ASP A 39 0.05 10.73 -2.41
C ASP A 39 -1.29 11.31 -1.91
N GLU A 40 -2.38 11.16 -2.66
CA GLU A 40 -3.70 11.73 -2.34
C GLU A 40 -4.56 10.88 -1.39
N MET A 41 -4.39 9.56 -1.38
CA MET A 41 -5.23 8.66 -0.59
C MET A 41 -4.58 8.22 0.72
N GLU A 42 -5.39 8.01 1.74
CA GLU A 42 -4.95 7.50 3.04
C GLU A 42 -5.00 5.97 3.10
N LEU A 43 -4.03 5.38 3.80
CA LEU A 43 -3.99 3.94 4.03
C LEU A 43 -5.02 3.58 5.11
N VAL A 44 -5.95 2.69 4.79
CA VAL A 44 -6.98 2.23 5.75
C VAL A 44 -6.45 1.09 6.62
N GLN A 45 -5.84 0.09 5.97
CA GLN A 45 -5.46 -1.16 6.60
C GLN A 45 -4.19 -1.76 5.97
N LEU A 46 -3.36 -2.42 6.77
CA LEU A 46 -2.22 -3.21 6.31
C LEU A 46 -2.23 -4.60 6.95
N GLY A 47 -2.25 -5.64 6.11
CA GLY A 47 -2.03 -7.02 6.54
C GLY A 47 -0.55 -7.38 6.53
N LEU A 48 -0.05 -8.01 7.60
CA LEU A 48 1.30 -8.54 7.68
C LEU A 48 1.28 -9.98 8.18
N THR A 49 1.92 -10.87 7.43
CA THR A 49 2.13 -12.26 7.83
C THR A 49 3.62 -12.54 7.89
N LEU A 50 4.08 -13.05 9.03
CA LEU A 50 5.46 -13.50 9.21
C LEU A 50 5.48 -15.03 9.16
N PHE A 51 6.48 -15.59 8.51
CA PHE A 51 6.67 -17.04 8.46
C PHE A 51 8.13 -17.39 8.17
N ASP A 52 8.53 -18.60 8.58
CA ASP A 52 9.85 -19.14 8.28
C ASP A 52 9.96 -19.70 6.84
N ALA A 53 11.11 -20.23 6.48
CA ALA A 53 11.32 -20.81 5.14
C ALA A 53 10.43 -22.02 4.82
N PHE A 54 9.82 -22.65 5.84
CA PHE A 54 8.92 -23.79 5.72
C PHE A 54 7.44 -23.39 5.74
N GLY A 55 7.15 -22.10 5.92
CA GLY A 55 5.78 -21.60 6.00
C GLY A 55 5.16 -21.64 7.40
N HIS A 56 5.95 -21.93 8.44
CA HIS A 56 5.43 -21.92 9.80
C HIS A 56 5.22 -20.49 10.30
N LEU A 57 4.04 -20.23 10.86
CA LEU A 57 3.70 -18.98 11.51
C LEU A 57 4.40 -18.86 12.88
N PRO A 58 4.64 -17.63 13.35
CA PRO A 58 5.31 -17.40 14.62
C PRO A 58 4.51 -17.96 15.80
N ASP A 59 5.20 -18.61 16.72
CA ASP A 59 4.65 -19.02 18.01
C ASP A 59 4.98 -17.97 19.08
N ILE A 60 3.96 -17.32 19.62
CA ILE A 60 4.09 -16.33 20.69
C ILE A 60 3.76 -16.91 22.08
N GLY A 61 4.09 -18.18 22.30
CA GLY A 61 3.95 -18.86 23.59
C GLY A 61 2.80 -19.86 23.69
N THR A 62 2.31 -20.36 22.56
CA THR A 62 1.22 -21.33 22.46
C THR A 62 1.67 -22.77 22.20
N GLY A 63 2.97 -23.00 22.00
CA GLY A 63 3.52 -24.31 21.68
C GLY A 63 3.14 -24.75 20.26
N GLY A 64 3.11 -23.81 19.32
CA GLY A 64 2.78 -24.03 17.91
C GLY A 64 1.32 -24.38 17.62
N ARG A 65 0.42 -24.19 18.58
CA ARG A 65 -1.01 -24.54 18.45
C ARG A 65 -1.82 -23.47 17.74
N VAL A 66 -1.35 -22.23 17.77
CA VAL A 66 -2.02 -21.07 17.18
C VAL A 66 -1.03 -20.35 16.30
N GLY A 67 -1.45 -20.05 15.06
CA GLY A 67 -0.71 -19.20 14.15
C GLY A 67 -1.22 -17.76 14.23
N TYR A 68 -0.34 -16.80 14.01
CA TYR A 68 -0.66 -15.39 14.11
C TYR A 68 -0.41 -14.68 12.78
N VAL A 69 -1.39 -13.88 12.38
CA VAL A 69 -1.31 -12.90 11.31
C VAL A 69 -1.82 -11.59 11.86
N TRP A 70 -1.27 -10.48 11.37
CA TRP A 70 -1.58 -9.16 11.88
C TRP A 70 -2.32 -8.35 10.85
N GLU A 71 -3.31 -7.62 11.34
CA GLU A 71 -4.04 -6.62 10.60
C GLU A 71 -3.96 -5.31 11.37
N PHE A 72 -3.36 -4.31 10.74
CA PHE A 72 -3.17 -2.98 11.29
C PHE A 72 -4.20 -2.05 10.66
N ASN A 73 -5.03 -1.43 11.49
CA ASN A 73 -6.08 -0.50 11.09
C ASN A 73 -5.67 0.92 11.50
N PHE A 74 -5.62 1.85 10.54
CA PHE A 74 -5.04 3.19 10.74
C PHE A 74 -6.10 4.24 11.04
N ARG A 75 -5.77 5.21 11.90
CA ARG A 75 -6.73 6.23 12.38
C ARG A 75 -6.88 7.43 11.44
N GLU A 76 -5.94 7.60 10.51
CA GLU A 76 -5.83 8.77 9.65
C GLU A 76 -6.98 8.86 8.64
N PHE A 77 -7.48 7.70 8.20
CA PHE A 77 -8.59 7.61 7.26
C PHE A 77 -9.93 7.94 7.92
N ASP A 78 -10.61 8.97 7.41
CA ASP A 78 -11.98 9.35 7.71
C ASP A 78 -12.83 9.34 6.43
N VAL A 79 -13.74 8.38 6.34
CA VAL A 79 -14.65 8.20 5.19
C VAL A 79 -15.47 9.45 4.84
N ARG A 80 -15.65 10.39 5.77
CA ARG A 80 -16.43 11.61 5.55
C ARG A 80 -15.61 12.73 4.91
N ARG A 81 -14.28 12.66 4.99
CA ARG A 81 -13.36 13.73 4.58
C ARG A 81 -12.43 13.30 3.45
N ASP A 82 -11.93 12.08 3.52
CA ASP A 82 -10.78 11.68 2.71
C ASP A 82 -11.24 11.07 1.37
N PRO A 83 -10.50 11.30 0.27
CA PRO A 83 -10.84 10.75 -1.04
C PRO A 83 -10.84 9.21 -1.02
N HIS A 84 -11.86 8.61 -1.61
CA HIS A 84 -11.98 7.16 -1.71
C HIS A 84 -12.91 6.74 -2.86
N ALA A 85 -12.79 5.48 -3.28
CA ALA A 85 -13.76 4.87 -4.16
C ALA A 85 -14.94 4.30 -3.34
N PRO A 86 -16.21 4.66 -3.65
CA PRO A 86 -17.37 4.16 -2.93
C PRO A 86 -17.43 2.63 -2.89
N ASP A 87 -17.19 1.97 -4.04
CA ASP A 87 -17.17 0.52 -4.14
C ASP A 87 -16.13 -0.12 -3.21
N SER A 88 -14.97 0.51 -3.05
CA SER A 88 -13.93 0.04 -2.11
C SER A 88 -14.37 0.17 -0.66
N ILE A 89 -15.11 1.23 -0.30
CA ILE A 89 -15.64 1.40 1.06
C ILE A 89 -16.69 0.33 1.37
N ASP A 90 -17.59 0.06 0.45
CA ASP A 90 -18.62 -0.96 0.65
C ASP A 90 -18.01 -2.36 0.78
N LEU A 91 -16.99 -2.66 -0.03
CA LEU A 91 -16.20 -3.88 0.13
C LEU A 91 -15.57 -3.97 1.52
N LEU A 92 -14.86 -2.94 1.97
CA LEU A 92 -14.19 -2.92 3.26
C LEU A 92 -15.17 -3.02 4.45
N ARG A 93 -16.34 -2.37 4.36
CA ARG A 93 -17.43 -2.54 5.34
C ARG A 93 -17.89 -3.99 5.40
N SER A 94 -18.10 -4.62 4.24
CA SER A 94 -18.51 -6.03 4.17
C SER A 94 -17.46 -6.99 4.74
N SER A 95 -16.18 -6.61 4.70
CA SER A 95 -15.07 -7.34 5.31
C SER A 95 -14.94 -7.10 6.83
N GLY A 96 -15.76 -6.22 7.42
CA GLY A 96 -15.82 -5.99 8.86
C GLY A 96 -15.12 -4.73 9.35
N ILE A 97 -14.65 -3.84 8.45
CA ILE A 97 -14.08 -2.55 8.88
C ILE A 97 -15.18 -1.62 9.37
N ASP A 98 -15.01 -1.16 10.61
CA ASP A 98 -15.85 -0.12 11.23
C ASP A 98 -15.19 1.24 11.08
N PHE A 99 -15.59 1.99 10.05
CA PHE A 99 -15.06 3.30 9.72
C PHE A 99 -15.36 4.38 10.78
N ASP A 100 -16.39 4.21 11.60
CA ASP A 100 -16.68 5.15 12.69
C ASP A 100 -15.74 4.94 13.88
N ARG A 101 -15.16 3.73 13.99
CA ARG A 101 -14.19 3.38 15.03
C ARG A 101 -12.76 3.67 14.64
N LEU A 102 -12.41 3.69 13.35
CA LEU A 102 -11.03 3.93 12.89
C LEU A 102 -10.41 5.20 13.50
N PRO A 103 -11.05 6.40 13.46
CA PRO A 103 -10.42 7.61 14.00
C PRO A 103 -10.18 7.57 15.52
N ARG A 104 -10.89 6.70 16.25
CA ARG A 104 -10.84 6.62 17.72
C ARG A 104 -9.93 5.51 18.22
N PHE A 105 -9.89 4.39 17.51
CA PHE A 105 -9.23 3.16 17.96
C PHE A 105 -8.14 2.67 17.01
N GLY A 106 -8.02 3.26 15.81
CA GLY A 106 -6.95 2.97 14.88
C GLY A 106 -5.58 3.36 15.42
N ILE A 107 -4.55 2.68 14.94
CA ILE A 107 -3.17 3.00 15.27
C ILE A 107 -2.72 4.25 14.50
N ASP A 108 -1.76 4.96 15.06
CA ASP A 108 -1.07 6.06 14.39
C ASP A 108 -0.07 5.49 13.39
N SER A 109 -0.12 5.96 12.15
CA SER A 109 0.77 5.53 11.07
C SER A 109 2.24 5.88 11.35
N GLY A 110 2.50 7.00 12.04
CA GLY A 110 3.84 7.42 12.46
C GLY A 110 4.42 6.52 13.55
N ASP A 111 3.62 6.19 14.57
CA ASP A 111 4.02 5.21 15.60
C ASP A 111 4.29 3.84 14.98
N PHE A 112 3.40 3.39 14.08
CA PHE A 112 3.58 2.15 13.33
C PHE A 112 4.90 2.16 12.55
N ALA A 113 5.18 3.23 11.79
CA ALA A 113 6.41 3.37 11.03
C ALA A 113 7.66 3.33 11.93
N ALA A 114 7.62 4.02 13.07
CA ALA A 114 8.71 4.03 14.03
C ALA A 114 8.98 2.64 14.62
N LEU A 115 7.93 1.86 14.92
CA LEU A 115 8.04 0.49 15.40
C LEU A 115 8.55 -0.44 14.30
N LEU A 116 8.02 -0.32 13.08
CA LEU A 116 8.42 -1.14 11.94
C LEU A 116 9.89 -0.92 11.57
N CYS A 117 10.38 0.32 11.60
CA CYS A 117 11.79 0.65 11.41
C CYS A 117 12.69 -0.02 12.46
N ARG A 118 12.24 -0.11 13.72
CA ARG A 118 13.00 -0.74 14.82
C ARG A 118 12.89 -2.27 14.84
N SER A 119 11.82 -2.82 14.26
CA SER A 119 11.55 -4.27 14.22
C SER A 119 12.63 -5.07 13.50
N GLY A 120 13.40 -4.44 12.60
CA GLY A 120 14.36 -5.11 11.74
C GLY A 120 13.78 -5.68 10.44
N LEU A 121 12.48 -5.50 10.18
CA LEU A 121 11.83 -5.98 8.95
C LEU A 121 12.14 -5.13 7.70
N VAL A 122 12.44 -3.83 7.88
CA VAL A 122 12.63 -2.87 6.79
C VAL A 122 14.11 -2.53 6.53
N ALA A 123 14.92 -2.42 7.58
CA ALA A 123 16.29 -1.94 7.47
C ALA A 123 17.29 -3.11 7.28
N HIS A 124 17.85 -3.21 6.07
CA HIS A 124 18.94 -4.12 5.77
C HIS A 124 20.29 -3.50 6.16
N CYS A 125 20.90 -3.97 7.24
CA CYS A 125 22.33 -3.77 7.46
C CYS A 125 23.04 -5.12 7.33
N ARG A 126 23.62 -5.40 6.17
CA ARG A 126 24.29 -6.69 5.89
C ARG A 126 25.45 -7.00 6.86
N PHE A 127 26.00 -5.98 7.51
CA PHE A 127 27.12 -6.09 8.45
C PHE A 127 26.65 -6.22 9.91
N CYS A 128 25.55 -5.55 10.29
CA CYS A 128 25.06 -5.53 11.68
C CYS A 128 23.83 -6.45 11.92
N ARG A 129 23.18 -6.92 10.86
CA ARG A 129 21.99 -7.80 10.91
C ARG A 129 22.10 -8.90 9.85
N PRO A 130 22.60 -10.09 10.20
CA PRO A 130 22.75 -11.21 9.26
C PRO A 130 21.41 -11.82 8.82
N LEU A 131 20.32 -11.56 9.55
CA LEU A 131 18.96 -11.98 9.21
C LEU A 131 18.29 -10.89 8.38
N SER A 132 18.18 -11.11 7.06
CA SER A 132 17.38 -10.27 6.17
C SER A 132 15.98 -10.87 6.02
N ALA A 133 14.95 -10.10 6.34
CA ALA A 133 13.57 -10.45 5.99
C ALA A 133 13.40 -10.45 4.46
N ARG A 134 12.61 -11.39 3.95
CA ARG A 134 12.24 -11.45 2.53
C ARG A 134 10.78 -11.09 2.39
N TRP A 135 10.51 -10.01 1.66
CA TRP A 135 9.15 -9.52 1.43
C TRP A 135 8.50 -10.27 0.28
N ILE A 136 7.23 -10.62 0.45
CA ILE A 136 6.38 -11.22 -0.58
C ILE A 136 5.12 -10.37 -0.66
N ALA A 137 4.69 -10.06 -1.87
CA ALA A 137 3.44 -9.37 -2.15
C ALA A 137 2.84 -9.89 -3.47
N PHE A 138 1.53 -9.70 -3.65
CA PHE A 138 0.79 -10.09 -4.84
C PHE A 138 0.17 -8.84 -5.46
N HIS A 139 0.54 -8.51 -6.70
CA HIS A 139 0.26 -7.19 -7.30
C HIS A 139 0.72 -6.00 -6.42
N GLY A 140 1.80 -6.20 -5.66
CA GLY A 140 2.18 -5.34 -4.54
C GLY A 140 2.77 -3.97 -4.85
N CYS A 141 2.60 -3.44 -6.07
CA CYS A 141 3.07 -2.10 -6.39
C CYS A 141 2.44 -1.06 -5.45
N TYR A 142 1.11 -1.12 -5.25
CA TYR A 142 0.42 -0.24 -4.32
C TYR A 142 0.78 -0.55 -2.86
N ASP A 143 0.85 -1.83 -2.49
CA ASP A 143 1.20 -2.24 -1.12
C ASP A 143 2.55 -1.65 -0.69
N PHE A 144 3.59 -1.82 -1.51
CA PHE A 144 4.90 -1.25 -1.22
C PHE A 144 4.92 0.27 -1.29
N ALA A 145 4.14 0.87 -2.19
CA ALA A 145 4.06 2.31 -2.29
C ALA A 145 3.44 2.95 -1.03
N TYR A 146 2.35 2.39 -0.51
CA TYR A 146 1.80 2.83 0.77
C TYR A 146 2.74 2.55 1.93
N LEU A 147 3.39 1.39 1.96
CA LEU A 147 4.38 1.08 2.99
C LEU A 147 5.53 2.10 2.99
N ILE A 148 6.02 2.48 1.81
CA ILE A 148 7.04 3.54 1.66
C ILE A 148 6.47 4.91 2.05
N LYS A 149 5.21 5.23 1.73
CA LYS A 149 4.56 6.48 2.16
C LYS A 149 4.52 6.59 3.69
N VAL A 150 4.15 5.49 4.36
CA VAL A 150 4.09 5.41 5.83
C VAL A 150 5.48 5.48 6.46
N LEU A 151 6.47 4.81 5.86
CA LEU A 151 7.87 4.84 6.33
C LEU A 151 8.59 6.16 6.03
N GLY A 152 8.19 6.88 4.98
CA GLY A 152 8.75 8.15 4.53
C GLY A 152 7.96 9.36 5.03
N THR A 153 8.43 10.57 4.71
CA THR A 153 7.80 11.83 5.13
C THR A 153 6.54 12.16 4.31
N ALA A 154 5.55 11.27 4.30
CA ALA A 154 4.21 11.41 3.71
C ALA A 154 4.09 11.49 2.16
N ARG A 155 5.19 11.53 1.39
CA ARG A 155 5.15 11.55 -0.08
C ARG A 155 6.17 10.61 -0.70
N LEU A 156 5.80 9.96 -1.82
CA LEU A 156 6.74 9.17 -2.61
C LEU A 156 7.77 10.06 -3.33
N CYS A 157 8.95 9.54 -3.64
CA CYS A 157 9.99 10.31 -4.32
C CYS A 157 9.52 10.84 -5.71
N PRO A 158 9.96 12.04 -6.14
CA PRO A 158 9.49 12.66 -7.39
C PRO A 158 10.00 12.00 -8.68
N THR A 159 11.07 11.22 -8.62
CA THR A 159 11.76 10.70 -9.81
C THR A 159 11.67 9.19 -9.90
N PRO A 160 11.32 8.61 -11.08
CA PRO A 160 11.53 7.20 -11.34
C PRO A 160 12.99 6.82 -11.07
N TRP A 161 13.24 5.58 -10.64
CA TRP A 161 14.59 5.03 -10.55
C TRP A 161 15.32 5.30 -11.87
N LYS A 162 16.33 6.19 -11.84
CA LYS A 162 17.30 6.24 -12.92
C LYS A 162 18.05 4.93 -12.82
N SER A 163 17.91 4.06 -13.82
CA SER A 163 18.87 3.00 -14.05
C SER A 163 20.23 3.66 -14.21
N SER A 164 21.00 3.76 -13.12
CA SER A 164 22.43 3.99 -13.23
C SER A 164 23.01 2.73 -13.85
N SER A 165 23.10 2.72 -15.17
CA SER A 165 24.07 1.93 -15.91
C SER A 165 25.46 2.46 -15.53
N ALA A 166 25.94 2.01 -14.38
CA ALA A 166 27.31 2.12 -13.91
C ALA A 166 27.45 1.12 -12.76
N TRP A 167 27.52 -0.17 -13.10
CA TRP A 167 28.62 -1.10 -12.89
C TRP A 167 28.37 -2.34 -13.75
#